data_AF-A0A2V6PDH1-F1
#
_entry.id   AF-A0A2V6PDH1-F1
#
_cell.length_a   1.000
_cell.length_b   1.000
_cell.length_c   1.000
_cell.angle_alpha   90.00
_cell.angle_beta   90.00
_cell.angle_gamma   90.00
#
_symmetry.space_group_name_H-M   'P 1'
#
loop_
_entity.id
_entity.type
_entity.pdbx_description
1 polymer ?
#
loop_
_entity_poly.entity_id
_entity_poly.type
_entity_poly.pdbx_seq_one_letter_code
_entity_poly.pdbx_strand_id
1 'polypeptide(L)'
;RLCHSPSVEARLVSMGSGATSNSYQDYEEAGCLMIVGADASANHPVIAIRFRRAMARGARIVVVNPKRIELCDQADLWIQQRPGTDVALFSAMAKVILDEGLANLEFVRERTEHFETWRESLGEFTLEHAAAITGVPAADIAQAARWYARPPFAGSCLIWGMGVTQHVNGIHNAHALLNLSLVTGQLGFPASGISPLRGQNNVQGCGDAGCIPTNLPGYGAYDAATLDRFERAWGVRPPGATGLVVTEMVEGCLTGDVRAMYVVGENPLLSEPDLHHAEKALSQVDMLIVQDLFFHETAELAHVFLPAAAFAEKEGTFTNSERRVQRVRQALDAPGDARPDWWITAELARRVARTLGLRIDDQFTYAGPAEIFPGSRGRPPVAVPDGRASGNAVPLRRLVSARQGALRPRRADGRSRRAAGSRLPVPAQHRTAALSLARRHDHAPRAGAARAGAAARDRDPPGRRAAARRRDGRAGPGRLPPRRVDGIRARHGSRQGRSHLRAVRETRGVGGELPDERRVRSVLEDPRVQGLRRADRAARRAGTAGALIA
;
A
#
# COMPACT_ATOMS: atom_id res chain seq x y z
N ARG A 1 6.87 3.90 -12.10
CA ARG A 1 6.30 3.67 -10.76
C ARG A 1 4.87 4.23 -10.71
N LEU A 2 3.85 3.38 -10.66
CA LEU A 2 2.45 3.82 -10.84
C LEU A 2 1.77 4.34 -9.56
N CYS A 3 1.97 3.69 -8.40
CA CYS A 3 1.06 3.90 -7.27
C CYS A 3 1.15 5.28 -6.58
N HIS A 4 2.33 5.66 -6.10
CA HIS A 4 2.49 6.83 -5.22
C HIS A 4 3.57 7.81 -5.72
N SER A 5 3.79 7.90 -7.04
CA SER A 5 4.69 8.91 -7.62
C SER A 5 4.19 10.33 -7.34
N PRO A 6 2.91 10.69 -7.58
CA PRO A 6 2.42 12.05 -7.30
C PRO A 6 2.55 12.47 -5.82
N SER A 7 2.47 11.51 -4.89
CA SER A 7 2.74 11.74 -3.47
C SER A 7 4.21 11.93 -3.13
N VAL A 8 5.13 11.41 -3.94
CA VAL A 8 6.57 11.68 -3.78
C VAL A 8 6.87 13.07 -4.30
N GLU A 9 6.47 13.40 -5.54
CA GLU A 9 6.74 14.70 -6.16
C GLU A 9 6.24 15.88 -5.30
N ALA A 10 4.93 15.89 -4.98
CA ALA A 10 4.34 16.98 -4.22
C ALA A 10 4.99 17.18 -2.83
N ARG A 11 5.43 16.08 -2.20
CA ARG A 11 6.08 16.11 -0.89
C ARG A 11 7.57 16.45 -0.93
N LEU A 12 8.28 16.08 -1.99
CA LEU A 12 9.66 16.53 -2.20
C LEU A 12 9.68 18.06 -2.36
N VAL A 13 8.74 18.60 -3.15
CA VAL A 13 8.56 20.06 -3.29
C VAL A 13 8.15 20.72 -1.97
N SER A 14 7.09 20.25 -1.29
CA SER A 14 6.57 20.96 -0.10
C SER A 14 7.26 20.66 1.24
N MET A 15 8.06 19.58 1.35
CA MET A 15 8.66 19.14 2.62
C MET A 15 10.08 18.56 2.49
N GLY A 16 10.66 18.49 1.30
CA GLY A 16 11.97 17.86 1.08
C GLY A 16 12.01 16.34 1.31
N SER A 17 10.87 15.66 1.47
CA SER A 17 10.83 14.21 1.68
C SER A 17 9.54 13.54 1.22
N GLY A 18 9.65 12.62 0.26
CA GLY A 18 8.52 11.83 -0.26
C GLY A 18 7.94 10.79 0.71
N ALA A 19 8.58 10.52 1.85
CA ALA A 19 8.17 9.47 2.77
C ALA A 19 7.08 9.95 3.76
N THR A 20 6.51 9.04 4.57
CA THR A 20 5.56 9.46 5.63
C THR A 20 6.25 10.26 6.74
N SER A 21 5.53 11.19 7.36
CA SER A 21 6.06 12.01 8.46
C SER A 21 5.91 11.36 9.84
N ASN A 22 4.93 10.47 10.02
CA ASN A 22 4.52 9.91 11.32
C ASN A 22 4.41 8.37 11.32
N SER A 23 4.25 7.80 12.51
CA SER A 23 4.23 6.36 12.78
C SER A 23 2.82 5.78 12.86
N TYR A 24 2.69 4.46 12.89
CA TYR A 24 1.39 3.82 13.13
C TYR A 24 0.84 4.02 14.55
N GLN A 25 1.70 4.40 15.50
CA GLN A 25 1.28 4.75 16.87
C GLN A 25 0.57 6.11 16.89
N ASP A 26 1.01 7.07 16.08
CA ASP A 26 0.37 8.38 15.97
C ASP A 26 -1.09 8.26 15.51
N TYR A 27 -1.42 7.27 14.66
CA TYR A 27 -2.80 6.98 14.28
C TYR A 27 -3.68 6.53 15.46
N GLU A 28 -3.12 5.84 16.46
CA GLU A 28 -3.86 5.39 17.65
C GLU A 28 -4.05 6.51 18.68
N GLU A 29 -3.24 7.57 18.57
CA GLU A 29 -3.14 8.67 19.53
C GLU A 29 -3.76 9.97 19.04
N ALA A 30 -4.01 10.11 17.73
CA ALA A 30 -4.71 11.24 17.12
C ALA A 30 -6.14 11.39 17.63
N GLY A 31 -6.58 12.64 17.83
CA GLY A 31 -7.98 12.95 18.07
C GLY A 31 -8.78 13.18 16.79
N CYS A 32 -8.13 13.29 15.63
CA CYS A 32 -8.82 13.23 14.34
C CYS A 32 -8.03 12.40 13.31
N LEU A 33 -8.73 11.50 12.62
CA LEU A 33 -8.20 10.76 11.47
C LEU A 33 -8.97 11.20 10.22
N MET A 34 -8.27 11.85 9.29
CA MET A 34 -8.80 12.20 7.98
C MET A 34 -8.26 11.23 6.94
N ILE A 35 -9.13 10.41 6.37
CA ILE A 35 -8.75 9.23 5.58
C ILE A 35 -9.31 9.39 4.17
N VAL A 36 -8.43 9.68 3.21
CA VAL A 36 -8.77 10.19 1.87
C VAL A 36 -8.41 9.18 0.78
N GLY A 37 -9.39 8.76 -0.03
CA GLY A 37 -9.14 7.88 -1.18
C GLY A 37 -8.48 6.55 -0.80
N ALA A 38 -8.72 6.04 0.41
CA ALA A 38 -8.12 4.84 0.97
C ALA A 38 -9.18 3.89 1.54
N ASP A 39 -9.01 2.59 1.28
CA ASP A 39 -9.76 1.51 1.93
C ASP A 39 -8.81 0.70 2.82
N ALA A 40 -8.54 1.20 4.02
CA ALA A 40 -7.61 0.57 4.94
C ALA A 40 -8.14 -0.76 5.50
N SER A 41 -9.46 -1.00 5.54
CA SER A 41 -10.01 -2.27 6.01
C SER A 41 -9.67 -3.41 5.05
N ALA A 42 -9.78 -3.18 3.74
CA ALA A 42 -9.37 -4.15 2.73
C ALA A 42 -7.85 -4.20 2.52
N ASN A 43 -7.20 -3.04 2.34
CA ASN A 43 -5.83 -2.98 1.82
C ASN A 43 -4.76 -2.99 2.93
N HIS A 44 -5.11 -2.56 4.15
CA HIS A 44 -4.17 -2.40 5.26
C HIS A 44 -4.81 -2.80 6.61
N PRO A 45 -5.36 -4.03 6.77
CA PRO A 45 -6.23 -4.37 7.91
C PRO A 45 -5.57 -4.18 9.29
N VAL A 46 -4.25 -4.34 9.39
CA VAL A 46 -3.49 -4.06 10.63
C VAL A 46 -3.46 -2.56 10.97
N ILE A 47 -3.50 -1.68 9.97
CA ILE A 47 -3.65 -0.23 10.14
C ILE A 47 -5.10 0.12 10.50
N ALA A 48 -6.10 -0.53 9.89
CA ALA A 48 -7.50 -0.34 10.28
C ALA A 48 -7.76 -0.65 11.77
N ILE A 49 -7.08 -1.66 12.35
CA ILE A 49 -7.10 -1.91 13.80
C ILE A 49 -6.60 -0.71 14.61
N ARG A 50 -5.60 0.04 14.12
CA ARG A 50 -5.08 1.25 14.77
C ARG A 50 -6.12 2.37 14.73
N PHE A 51 -6.84 2.53 13.62
CA PHE A 51 -7.94 3.50 13.49
C PHE A 51 -9.07 3.19 14.47
N ARG A 52 -9.47 1.92 14.62
CA ARG A 52 -10.48 1.50 15.61
C ARG A 52 -10.06 1.77 17.06
N ARG A 53 -8.76 1.82 17.36
CA ARG A 53 -8.26 2.22 18.69
C ARG A 53 -8.36 3.73 18.92
N ALA A 54 -8.19 4.55 17.88
CA ALA A 54 -8.47 5.99 17.95
C ALA A 54 -9.97 6.26 18.16
N MET A 55 -10.83 5.58 17.40
CA MET A 55 -12.30 5.60 17.58
C MET A 55 -12.69 5.28 19.03
N ALA A 56 -12.14 4.20 19.60
CA ALA A 56 -12.40 3.80 20.98
C ALA A 56 -11.94 4.82 22.05
N ARG A 57 -11.10 5.79 21.67
CA ARG A 57 -10.67 6.92 22.51
C ARG A 57 -11.50 8.19 22.29
N GLY A 58 -12.46 8.17 21.36
CA GLY A 58 -13.28 9.32 20.97
C GLY A 58 -12.65 10.22 19.90
N ALA A 59 -11.71 9.71 19.10
CA ALA A 59 -11.20 10.43 17.94
C ALA A 59 -12.28 10.62 16.87
N ARG A 60 -12.31 11.79 16.21
CA ARG A 60 -13.17 12.04 15.06
C ARG A 60 -12.63 11.38 13.81
N ILE A 61 -13.46 10.64 13.11
CA ILE A 61 -13.09 9.92 11.89
C ILE A 61 -13.83 10.54 10.70
N VAL A 62 -13.06 11.15 9.80
CA VAL A 62 -13.55 11.67 8.52
C VAL A 62 -13.05 10.74 7.41
N VAL A 63 -13.97 10.03 6.77
CA VAL A 63 -13.66 9.21 5.58
C VAL A 63 -14.07 9.98 4.33
N VAL A 64 -13.11 10.28 3.47
CA VAL A 64 -13.32 11.02 2.22
C VAL A 64 -13.15 10.04 1.06
N ASN A 65 -14.26 9.48 0.58
CA ASN A 65 -14.25 8.40 -0.40
C ASN A 65 -15.58 8.36 -1.20
N PRO A 66 -15.58 8.40 -2.55
CA PRO A 66 -16.79 8.27 -3.37
C PRO A 66 -17.51 6.91 -3.19
N LYS A 67 -16.76 5.86 -2.81
CA LYS A 67 -17.29 4.51 -2.57
C LYS A 67 -17.56 4.31 -1.08
N ARG A 68 -18.72 3.74 -0.74
CA ARG A 68 -18.96 3.21 0.61
C ARG A 68 -18.05 2.00 0.86
N ILE A 69 -17.15 2.14 1.83
CA ILE A 69 -16.24 1.09 2.31
C ILE A 69 -16.60 0.74 3.77
N GLU A 70 -16.07 -0.36 4.31
CA GLU A 70 -16.34 -0.80 5.71
C GLU A 70 -16.10 0.33 6.74
N LEU A 71 -15.11 1.19 6.46
CA LEU A 71 -14.74 2.29 7.36
C LEU A 71 -15.76 3.43 7.37
N CYS A 72 -16.56 3.60 6.31
CA CYS A 72 -17.65 4.60 6.26
C CYS A 72 -18.70 4.32 7.34
N ASP A 73 -18.98 3.04 7.62
CA ASP A 73 -19.96 2.61 8.62
C ASP A 73 -19.47 2.80 10.07
N GLN A 74 -18.19 3.14 10.24
CA GLN A 74 -17.52 3.41 11.52
C GLN A 74 -17.11 4.89 11.66
N ALA A 75 -17.38 5.73 10.65
CA ALA A 75 -16.94 7.13 10.61
C ALA A 75 -17.94 8.09 11.28
N ASP A 76 -17.45 9.17 11.91
CA ASP A 76 -18.30 10.28 12.35
C ASP A 76 -18.86 11.07 11.16
N LEU A 77 -18.09 11.15 10.08
CA LEU A 77 -18.50 11.78 8.82
C LEU A 77 -17.91 11.04 7.62
N TRP A 78 -18.78 10.65 6.70
CA TRP A 78 -18.41 10.14 5.39
C TRP A 78 -18.68 11.20 4.32
N ILE A 79 -17.60 11.75 3.76
CA ILE A 79 -17.65 12.64 2.60
C ILE A 79 -17.62 11.79 1.33
N GLN A 80 -18.70 11.85 0.57
CA GLN A 80 -18.86 11.16 -0.71
C GLN A 80 -18.73 12.15 -1.88
N GLN A 81 -17.54 12.72 -2.09
CA GLN A 81 -17.32 13.65 -3.21
C GLN A 81 -17.40 12.95 -4.57
N ARG A 82 -17.72 13.71 -5.62
CA ARG A 82 -17.54 13.26 -7.01
C ARG A 82 -16.04 12.97 -7.26
N PRO A 83 -15.68 11.84 -7.92
CA PRO A 83 -14.28 11.52 -8.18
C PRO A 83 -13.53 12.64 -8.92
N GLY A 84 -12.34 13.01 -8.44
CA GLY A 84 -11.45 14.00 -9.08
C GLY A 84 -11.70 15.46 -8.67
N THR A 85 -12.65 15.74 -7.77
CA THR A 85 -12.93 17.10 -7.26
C THR A 85 -12.15 17.46 -6.00
N ASP A 86 -11.06 16.74 -5.71
CA ASP A 86 -10.35 16.77 -4.43
C ASP A 86 -9.70 18.13 -4.13
N VAL A 87 -9.13 18.81 -5.13
CA VAL A 87 -8.63 20.18 -4.97
C VAL A 87 -9.73 21.13 -4.50
N ALA A 88 -10.93 21.07 -5.10
CA ALA A 88 -12.04 21.93 -4.71
C ALA A 88 -12.51 21.67 -3.27
N LEU A 89 -12.55 20.40 -2.85
CA LEU A 89 -12.89 20.00 -1.49
C LEU A 89 -11.87 20.54 -0.47
N PHE A 90 -10.58 20.23 -0.65
CA PHE A 90 -9.56 20.55 0.35
C PHE A 90 -9.18 22.03 0.38
N SER A 91 -9.24 22.75 -0.75
CA SER A 91 -9.10 24.21 -0.77
C SER A 91 -10.25 24.90 -0.02
N ALA A 92 -11.50 24.42 -0.15
CA ALA A 92 -12.62 24.98 0.60
C ALA A 92 -12.53 24.69 2.10
N MET A 93 -12.05 23.49 2.48
CA MET A 93 -11.76 23.18 3.89
C MET A 93 -10.66 24.10 4.46
N ALA A 94 -9.59 24.35 3.69
CA ALA A 94 -8.55 25.28 4.08
C ALA A 94 -9.08 26.73 4.19
N LYS A 95 -9.98 27.15 3.30
CA LYS A 95 -10.66 28.44 3.39
C LYS A 95 -11.52 28.57 4.64
N VAL A 96 -12.33 27.56 5.00
CA VAL A 96 -13.08 27.54 6.28
C VAL A 96 -12.15 27.71 7.47
N ILE A 97 -10.99 27.03 7.48
CA ILE A 97 -10.01 27.10 8.56
C ILE A 97 -9.41 28.51 8.71
N LEU A 98 -9.27 29.25 7.61
CA LEU A 98 -8.81 30.64 7.62
C LEU A 98 -9.92 31.60 8.04
N ASP A 99 -11.10 31.49 7.43
CA ASP A 99 -12.26 32.36 7.68
C ASP A 99 -12.77 32.24 9.14
N GLU A 100 -12.67 31.05 9.75
CA GLU A 100 -13.02 30.80 11.17
C GLU A 100 -11.86 31.04 12.16
N GLY A 101 -10.68 31.49 11.70
CA GLY A 101 -9.53 31.75 12.57
C GLY A 101 -8.95 30.50 13.24
N LEU A 102 -9.11 29.33 12.63
CA LEU A 102 -8.66 28.03 13.13
C LEU A 102 -7.21 27.68 12.73
N ALA A 103 -6.62 28.44 11.79
CA ALA A 103 -5.26 28.27 11.31
C ALA A 103 -4.20 28.43 12.42
N ASN A 104 -3.09 27.70 12.32
CA ASN A 104 -1.93 27.84 13.19
C ASN A 104 -0.95 28.88 12.63
N LEU A 105 -1.25 30.16 12.84
CA LEU A 105 -0.49 31.27 12.28
C LEU A 105 0.97 31.35 12.79
N GLU A 106 1.27 30.79 13.97
CA GLU A 106 2.64 30.66 14.48
C GLU A 106 3.44 29.63 13.65
N PHE A 107 2.89 28.43 13.45
CA PHE A 107 3.49 27.42 12.58
C PHE A 107 3.65 27.93 11.14
N VAL A 108 2.61 28.56 10.58
CA VAL A 108 2.65 29.13 9.23
C VAL A 108 3.82 30.11 9.08
N ARG A 109 3.96 31.07 10.00
CA ARG A 109 5.03 32.08 9.96
C ARG A 109 6.44 31.49 10.12
N GLU A 110 6.59 30.43 10.90
CA GLU A 110 7.91 29.87 11.25
C GLU A 110 8.35 28.68 10.39
N ARG A 111 7.42 28.00 9.72
CA ARG A 111 7.63 26.70 9.06
C ARG A 111 7.12 26.62 7.63
N THR A 112 6.56 27.70 7.09
CA THR A 112 6.03 27.73 5.71
C THR A 112 6.47 28.99 4.99
N GLU A 113 6.32 28.97 3.66
CA GLU A 113 6.62 30.08 2.74
C GLU A 113 5.44 30.27 1.78
N HIS A 114 5.39 31.40 1.07
CA HIS A 114 4.35 31.74 0.08
C HIS A 114 2.89 31.73 0.59
N PHE A 115 2.67 31.76 1.91
CA PHE A 115 1.36 31.67 2.54
C PHE A 115 0.35 32.71 2.02
N GLU A 116 0.73 33.98 1.86
CA GLU A 116 -0.21 35.03 1.42
C GLU A 116 -0.69 34.79 -0.02
N THR A 117 0.22 34.46 -0.95
CA THR A 117 -0.13 34.11 -2.33
C THR A 117 -1.03 32.87 -2.41
N TRP A 118 -0.79 31.88 -1.54
CA TRP A 118 -1.69 30.73 -1.42
C TRP A 118 -3.05 31.11 -0.82
N ARG A 119 -3.09 31.94 0.23
CA ARG A 119 -4.32 32.44 0.87
C ARG A 119 -5.20 33.21 -0.12
N GLU A 120 -4.59 34.03 -0.97
CA GLU A 120 -5.28 34.78 -2.03
C GLU A 120 -5.90 33.85 -3.10
N SER A 121 -5.20 32.78 -3.49
CA SER A 121 -5.72 31.81 -4.47
C SER A 121 -6.93 31.00 -3.97
N LEU A 122 -7.22 31.01 -2.67
CA LEU A 122 -8.41 30.37 -2.11
C LEU A 122 -9.72 31.13 -2.35
N GLY A 123 -9.69 32.35 -2.92
CA GLY A 123 -10.85 33.24 -3.04
C GLY A 123 -12.11 32.61 -3.66
N GLU A 124 -11.94 31.81 -4.72
CA GLU A 124 -13.05 31.15 -5.44
C GLU A 124 -13.63 29.92 -4.71
N PHE A 125 -12.88 29.34 -3.76
CA PHE A 125 -13.23 28.07 -3.10
C PHE A 125 -14.20 28.27 -1.92
N THR A 126 -15.31 28.99 -2.15
CA THR A 126 -16.37 29.12 -1.15
C THR A 126 -17.07 27.78 -0.90
N LEU A 127 -17.79 27.66 0.22
CA LEU A 127 -18.55 26.45 0.54
C LEU A 127 -19.63 26.13 -0.50
N GLU A 128 -20.27 27.15 -1.07
CA GLU A 128 -21.29 27.02 -2.12
C GLU A 128 -20.66 26.52 -3.42
N HIS A 129 -19.53 27.11 -3.82
CA HIS A 129 -18.77 26.71 -5.00
C HIS A 129 -18.26 25.26 -4.89
N ALA A 130 -17.65 24.92 -3.74
CA ALA A 130 -17.17 23.59 -3.48
C ALA A 130 -18.31 22.56 -3.40
N ALA A 131 -19.45 22.88 -2.78
CA ALA A 131 -20.62 22.00 -2.76
C ALA A 131 -21.16 21.74 -4.18
N ALA A 132 -21.22 22.78 -5.03
CA ALA A 132 -21.67 22.65 -6.42
C ALA A 132 -20.74 21.74 -7.26
N ILE A 133 -19.42 21.85 -7.10
CA ILE A 133 -18.42 21.02 -7.80
C ILE A 133 -18.37 19.61 -7.23
N THR A 134 -18.16 19.47 -5.92
CA THR A 134 -17.88 18.19 -5.25
C THR A 134 -19.14 17.34 -5.04
N GLY A 135 -20.33 17.95 -5.01
CA GLY A 135 -21.57 17.31 -4.60
C GLY A 135 -21.72 17.08 -3.10
N VAL A 136 -20.75 17.53 -2.28
CA VAL A 136 -20.74 17.38 -0.83
C VAL A 136 -21.51 18.55 -0.18
N PRO A 137 -22.37 18.31 0.83
CA PRO A 137 -23.03 19.40 1.55
C PRO A 137 -22.03 20.37 2.18
N ALA A 138 -22.26 21.68 2.01
CA ALA A 138 -21.43 22.75 2.58
C ALA A 138 -21.17 22.58 4.10
N ALA A 139 -22.19 22.12 4.84
CA ALA A 139 -22.08 21.86 6.27
C ALA A 139 -21.06 20.76 6.60
N ASP A 140 -20.97 19.71 5.77
CA ASP A 140 -20.06 18.59 5.97
C ASP A 140 -18.60 18.97 5.66
N ILE A 141 -18.40 19.77 4.60
CA ILE A 141 -17.09 20.36 4.26
C ILE A 141 -16.59 21.20 5.45
N ALA A 142 -17.43 22.10 5.97
CA ALA A 142 -17.09 22.91 7.13
C ALA A 142 -16.85 22.08 8.40
N GLN A 143 -17.66 21.04 8.64
CA GLN A 143 -17.52 20.20 9.82
C GLN A 143 -16.23 19.36 9.81
N ALA A 144 -15.85 18.82 8.65
CA ALA A 144 -14.57 18.13 8.47
C ALA A 144 -13.37 19.08 8.68
N ALA A 145 -13.44 20.30 8.14
CA ALA A 145 -12.42 21.33 8.32
C ALA A 145 -12.21 21.67 9.81
N ARG A 146 -13.31 21.90 10.55
CA ARG A 146 -13.31 22.17 11.99
C ARG A 146 -12.69 21.01 12.80
N TRP A 147 -13.11 19.77 12.56
CA TRP A 147 -12.57 18.61 13.29
C TRP A 147 -11.10 18.34 12.99
N TYR A 148 -10.63 18.63 11.78
CA TYR A 148 -9.22 18.47 11.42
C TYR A 148 -8.33 19.55 12.03
N ALA A 149 -8.78 20.81 12.04
CA ALA A 149 -8.03 21.90 12.66
C ALA A 149 -8.07 21.87 14.20
N ARG A 150 -9.20 21.46 14.79
CA ARG A 150 -9.43 21.38 16.25
C ARG A 150 -9.94 19.98 16.63
N PRO A 151 -9.06 18.96 16.66
CA PRO A 151 -9.42 17.63 17.13
C PRO A 151 -9.82 17.66 18.63
N PRO A 152 -10.69 16.73 19.09
CA PRO A 152 -11.11 16.64 20.50
C PRO A 152 -9.95 16.41 21.49
N PHE A 153 -8.83 15.83 21.04
CA PHE A 153 -7.60 15.69 21.82
C PHE A 153 -6.37 15.59 20.88
N ALA A 154 -5.18 15.82 21.43
CA ALA A 154 -3.90 15.65 20.73
C ALA A 154 -3.86 16.35 19.35
N GLY A 155 -3.49 15.63 18.29
CA GLY A 155 -3.39 16.14 16.91
C GLY A 155 -4.29 15.41 15.92
N SER A 156 -4.12 15.75 14.64
CA SER A 156 -4.83 15.17 13.51
C SER A 156 -3.86 14.47 12.57
N CYS A 157 -4.16 13.23 12.18
CA CYS A 157 -3.42 12.52 11.14
C CYS A 157 -4.17 12.60 9.80
N LEU A 158 -3.49 13.10 8.77
CA LEU A 158 -3.99 13.14 7.40
C LEU A 158 -3.43 11.95 6.62
N ILE A 159 -4.30 11.06 6.18
CA ILE A 159 -3.96 9.74 5.67
C ILE A 159 -4.60 9.59 4.30
N TRP A 160 -3.84 9.18 3.29
CA TRP A 160 -4.39 9.00 1.95
C TRP A 160 -3.89 7.77 1.20
N GLY A 161 -4.69 7.36 0.22
CA GLY A 161 -4.43 6.19 -0.62
C GLY A 161 -4.44 6.53 -2.11
N MET A 162 -4.85 5.53 -2.89
CA MET A 162 -4.80 5.55 -4.35
C MET A 162 -5.83 6.47 -5.01
N GLY A 163 -6.95 6.73 -4.34
CA GLY A 163 -7.97 7.69 -4.79
C GLY A 163 -7.56 9.16 -4.71
N VAL A 164 -6.28 9.45 -4.40
CA VAL A 164 -5.65 10.77 -4.54
C VAL A 164 -4.66 10.77 -5.70
N THR A 165 -3.88 9.70 -5.85
CA THR A 165 -2.71 9.64 -6.74
C THR A 165 -3.02 9.14 -8.15
N GLN A 166 -3.96 8.21 -8.33
CA GLN A 166 -4.36 7.68 -9.65
C GLN A 166 -5.36 8.60 -10.36
N HIS A 167 -4.99 9.88 -10.48
CA HIS A 167 -5.77 10.92 -11.15
C HIS A 167 -4.84 11.77 -12.02
N VAL A 168 -5.37 12.31 -13.12
CA VAL A 168 -4.64 13.24 -14.01
C VAL A 168 -4.13 14.50 -13.29
N ASN A 169 -4.76 14.87 -12.16
CA ASN A 169 -4.39 15.97 -11.29
C ASN A 169 -3.78 15.52 -9.94
N GLY A 170 -3.28 14.28 -9.83
CA GLY A 170 -2.87 13.67 -8.56
C GLY A 170 -1.78 14.42 -7.77
N ILE A 171 -0.92 15.18 -8.45
CA ILE A 171 0.08 16.07 -7.81
C ILE A 171 -0.64 17.25 -7.12
N HIS A 172 -1.60 17.88 -7.79
CA HIS A 172 -2.40 18.98 -7.23
C HIS A 172 -3.29 18.51 -6.08
N ASN A 173 -3.88 17.31 -6.18
CA ASN A 173 -4.65 16.70 -5.08
C ASN A 173 -3.75 16.51 -3.84
N ALA A 174 -2.52 16.03 -4.03
CA ALA A 174 -1.55 15.89 -2.95
C ALA A 174 -1.12 17.25 -2.35
N HIS A 175 -0.90 18.29 -3.15
CA HIS A 175 -0.61 19.63 -2.63
C HIS A 175 -1.78 20.24 -1.84
N ALA A 176 -3.03 20.06 -2.27
CA ALA A 176 -4.19 20.55 -1.53
C ALA A 176 -4.28 19.91 -0.12
N LEU A 177 -3.99 18.61 -0.02
CA LEU A 177 -3.88 17.89 1.25
C LEU A 177 -2.70 18.38 2.10
N LEU A 178 -1.53 18.61 1.50
CA LEU A 178 -0.36 19.13 2.21
C LEU A 178 -0.63 20.54 2.77
N ASN A 179 -1.19 21.43 1.98
CA ASN A 179 -1.51 22.79 2.39
C ASN A 179 -2.53 22.83 3.53
N LEU A 180 -3.54 21.94 3.52
CA LEU A 180 -4.49 21.75 4.62
C LEU A 180 -3.78 21.36 5.94
N SER A 181 -2.78 20.48 5.88
CA SER A 181 -1.99 20.09 7.05
C SER A 181 -1.03 21.20 7.51
N LEU A 182 -0.48 21.98 6.58
CA LEU A 182 0.46 23.06 6.88
C LEU A 182 -0.25 24.27 7.51
N VAL A 183 -1.41 24.70 6.98
CA VAL A 183 -2.19 25.83 7.55
C VAL A 183 -2.73 25.54 8.94
N THR A 184 -2.98 24.27 9.26
CA THR A 184 -3.38 23.82 10.62
C THR A 184 -2.19 23.48 11.51
N GLY A 185 -0.97 23.43 10.97
CA GLY A 185 0.24 23.02 11.68
C GLY A 185 0.20 21.57 12.20
N GLN A 186 -0.61 20.69 11.59
CA GLN A 186 -0.81 19.28 12.01
C GLN A 186 0.35 18.36 11.60
N LEU A 187 1.58 18.79 11.88
CA LEU A 187 2.82 18.13 11.47
C LEU A 187 3.93 18.37 12.52
N GLY A 188 4.78 17.35 12.74
CA GLY A 188 6.02 17.50 13.51
C GLY A 188 5.89 17.29 15.03
N PHE A 189 4.74 16.81 15.51
CA PHE A 189 4.52 16.43 16.91
C PHE A 189 3.78 15.07 17.01
N PRO A 190 3.77 14.40 18.18
CA PRO A 190 3.08 13.13 18.34
C PRO A 190 1.59 13.24 18.04
N ALA A 191 0.98 12.15 17.57
CA ALA A 191 -0.45 12.08 17.23
C ALA A 191 -0.91 13.01 16.08
N SER A 192 0.03 13.58 15.33
CA SER A 192 -0.25 14.31 14.08
C SER A 192 0.66 13.85 12.95
N GLY A 193 0.45 14.39 11.75
CA GLY A 193 1.27 14.14 10.58
C GLY A 193 0.48 13.61 9.38
N ILE A 194 1.25 13.30 8.33
CA ILE A 194 0.73 13.15 6.99
C ILE A 194 1.28 11.85 6.38
N SER A 195 0.38 10.96 5.93
CA SER A 195 0.69 9.58 5.55
C SER A 195 0.07 9.11 4.22
N PRO A 196 0.86 9.00 3.12
CA PRO A 196 0.53 8.15 1.99
C PRO A 196 0.61 6.67 2.43
N LEU A 197 -0.52 5.97 2.45
CA LEU A 197 -0.58 4.53 2.73
C LEU A 197 0.00 3.75 1.55
N ARG A 198 1.32 3.58 1.56
CA ARG A 198 2.06 2.74 0.61
C ARG A 198 1.51 1.30 0.64
N GLY A 199 1.26 0.72 -0.54
CA GLY A 199 0.66 -0.61 -0.70
C GLY A 199 1.66 -1.76 -0.51
N GLN A 200 2.57 -1.95 -1.47
CA GLN A 200 3.53 -3.07 -1.44
C GLN A 200 4.50 -2.96 -0.24
N ASN A 201 4.79 -4.12 0.35
CA ASN A 201 5.58 -4.35 1.58
C ASN A 201 6.91 -3.59 1.67
N ASN A 202 7.62 -3.40 0.56
CA ASN A 202 8.95 -2.77 0.52
C ASN A 202 9.04 -1.57 -0.44
N VAL A 203 7.92 -0.98 -0.85
CA VAL A 203 7.97 0.13 -1.83
C VAL A 203 8.61 1.40 -1.24
N GLN A 204 8.71 1.51 0.08
CA GLN A 204 9.53 2.54 0.73
C GLN A 204 11.02 2.20 0.58
N GLY A 205 11.44 1.00 0.98
CA GLY A 205 12.84 0.56 0.91
C GLY A 205 13.41 0.47 -0.51
N CYS A 206 12.57 0.13 -1.48
CA CYS A 206 12.85 0.20 -2.92
C CYS A 206 13.18 1.65 -3.36
N GLY A 207 12.40 2.63 -2.87
CA GLY A 207 12.68 4.05 -3.09
C GLY A 207 13.93 4.53 -2.36
N ASP A 208 14.11 4.12 -1.09
CA ASP A 208 15.30 4.44 -0.29
C ASP A 208 16.58 3.92 -0.97
N ALA A 209 16.52 2.73 -1.57
CA ALA A 209 17.62 2.09 -2.30
C ALA A 209 17.90 2.68 -3.70
N GLY A 210 17.18 3.71 -4.13
CA GLY A 210 17.42 4.36 -5.43
C GLY A 210 16.82 3.64 -6.65
N CYS A 211 15.82 2.76 -6.46
CA CYS A 211 15.07 2.16 -7.57
C CYS A 211 14.03 3.15 -8.14
N ILE A 212 14.46 4.37 -8.45
CA ILE A 212 13.66 5.46 -9.01
C ILE A 212 14.57 6.20 -10.02
N PRO A 213 14.14 6.46 -11.25
CA PRO A 213 15.00 7.04 -12.29
C PRO A 213 15.49 8.48 -12.02
N THR A 214 14.95 9.16 -11.01
CA THR A 214 15.24 10.55 -10.67
C THR A 214 16.26 10.73 -9.55
N ASN A 215 16.63 9.66 -8.82
CA ASN A 215 17.46 9.77 -7.62
C ASN A 215 18.35 8.54 -7.38
N LEU A 216 19.57 8.81 -6.91
CA LEU A 216 20.49 7.80 -6.39
C LEU A 216 20.11 7.37 -4.95
N PRO A 217 20.66 6.26 -4.41
CA PRO A 217 20.32 5.75 -3.08
C PRO A 217 20.36 6.81 -1.98
N GLY A 218 19.36 6.79 -1.11
CA GLY A 218 19.14 7.81 -0.07
C GLY A 218 18.48 9.10 -0.59
N TYR A 219 17.79 9.05 -1.73
CA TYR A 219 17.20 10.21 -2.43
C TYR A 219 18.24 11.26 -2.89
N GLY A 220 19.48 10.84 -3.18
CA GLY A 220 20.51 11.73 -3.71
C GLY A 220 20.14 12.25 -5.10
N ALA A 221 20.27 13.55 -5.33
CA ALA A 221 20.08 14.15 -6.66
C ALA A 221 21.28 13.84 -7.59
N TYR A 222 21.09 14.03 -8.90
CA TYR A 222 22.17 13.94 -9.90
C TYR A 222 23.06 15.20 -9.92
N ASP A 223 23.42 15.70 -8.75
CA ASP A 223 24.36 16.82 -8.58
C ASP A 223 25.83 16.33 -8.56
N ALA A 224 26.77 17.23 -8.84
CA ALA A 224 28.19 16.90 -8.92
C ALA A 224 28.74 16.28 -7.61
N ALA A 225 28.38 16.83 -6.44
CA ALA A 225 28.88 16.34 -5.15
C ALA A 225 28.37 14.93 -4.81
N THR A 226 27.14 14.62 -5.20
CA THR A 226 26.53 13.29 -5.09
C THR A 226 27.15 12.32 -6.08
N LEU A 227 27.30 12.69 -7.36
CA LEU A 227 27.95 11.87 -8.37
C LEU A 227 29.40 11.52 -7.99
N ASP A 228 30.18 12.51 -7.55
CA ASP A 228 31.57 12.31 -7.09
C ASP A 228 31.65 11.35 -5.88
N ARG A 229 30.64 11.38 -5.00
CA ARG A 229 30.54 10.47 -3.84
C ARG A 229 30.32 9.02 -4.27
N PHE A 230 29.46 8.79 -5.27
CA PHE A 230 29.19 7.46 -5.81
C PHE A 230 30.30 6.97 -6.76
N GLU A 231 30.96 7.86 -7.51
CA GLU A 231 32.13 7.50 -8.32
C GLU A 231 33.28 6.97 -7.46
N ARG A 232 33.62 7.67 -6.36
CA ARG A 232 34.60 7.19 -5.37
C ARG A 232 34.20 5.87 -4.71
N ALA A 233 32.91 5.54 -4.68
CA ALA A 233 32.37 4.33 -4.07
C ALA A 233 32.45 3.10 -4.97
N TRP A 234 32.10 3.30 -6.24
CA TRP A 234 31.84 2.24 -7.22
C TRP A 234 32.97 2.12 -8.25
N GLY A 235 33.93 3.07 -8.27
CA GLY A 235 35.01 3.13 -9.26
C GLY A 235 34.55 3.52 -10.67
N VAL A 236 33.26 3.84 -10.84
CA VAL A 236 32.62 4.28 -12.08
C VAL A 236 31.62 5.38 -11.73
N ARG A 237 31.65 6.49 -12.47
CA ARG A 237 30.68 7.58 -12.30
C ARG A 237 29.28 7.14 -12.74
N PRO A 238 28.23 7.33 -11.93
CA PRO A 238 26.86 7.11 -12.40
C PRO A 238 26.50 8.08 -13.54
N PRO A 239 25.53 7.75 -14.41
CA PRO A 239 24.95 8.71 -15.34
C PRO A 239 24.47 9.96 -14.60
N GLY A 240 24.75 11.15 -15.15
CA GLY A 240 24.37 12.44 -14.56
C GLY A 240 22.99 12.95 -14.96
N ALA A 241 22.15 12.10 -15.56
CA ALA A 241 20.82 12.43 -16.05
C ALA A 241 19.80 11.43 -15.50
N THR A 242 18.54 11.87 -15.40
CA THR A 242 17.43 11.03 -14.98
C THR A 242 17.12 9.97 -16.03
N GLY A 243 16.78 8.76 -15.59
CA GLY A 243 16.29 7.70 -16.47
C GLY A 243 14.82 7.89 -16.88
N LEU A 244 14.33 6.96 -17.69
CA LEU A 244 12.91 6.89 -18.08
C LEU A 244 12.05 6.34 -16.93
N VAL A 245 10.80 6.82 -16.79
CA VAL A 245 9.77 6.16 -15.98
C VAL A 245 9.08 5.04 -16.77
N VAL A 246 8.47 4.07 -16.07
CA VAL A 246 7.85 2.87 -16.70
C VAL A 246 6.95 3.17 -17.91
N THR A 247 6.14 4.23 -17.88
CA THR A 247 5.28 4.62 -19.00
C THR A 247 6.06 5.10 -20.23
N GLU A 248 7.18 5.80 -20.01
CA GLU A 248 8.11 6.21 -21.06
C GLU A 248 8.94 5.01 -21.56
N MET A 249 9.23 4.04 -20.69
CA MET A 249 9.90 2.80 -21.09
C MET A 249 9.03 1.96 -22.02
N VAL A 250 7.73 1.84 -21.73
CA VAL A 250 6.75 1.12 -22.58
C VAL A 250 6.61 1.81 -23.94
N GLU A 251 6.41 3.13 -23.99
CA GLU A 251 6.39 3.89 -25.25
C GLU A 251 7.73 3.77 -26.00
N GLY A 252 8.85 3.84 -25.27
CA GLY A 252 10.20 3.67 -25.82
C GLY A 252 10.47 2.31 -26.47
N CYS A 253 9.72 1.26 -26.10
CA CYS A 253 9.79 -0.03 -26.79
C CYS A 253 9.14 0.05 -28.19
N LEU A 254 8.09 0.87 -28.36
CA LEU A 254 7.42 1.07 -29.65
C LEU A 254 8.24 1.97 -30.60
N THR A 255 8.98 2.94 -30.07
CA THR A 255 9.89 3.79 -30.86
C THR A 255 11.22 3.12 -31.19
N GLY A 256 11.61 2.10 -30.42
CA GLY A 256 12.92 1.44 -30.50
C GLY A 256 14.03 2.15 -29.72
N ASP A 257 13.70 3.13 -28.89
CA ASP A 257 14.62 3.77 -27.93
C ASP A 257 14.96 2.81 -26.77
N VAL A 258 14.03 1.94 -26.39
CA VAL A 258 14.22 0.85 -25.42
C VAL A 258 14.29 -0.47 -26.17
N ARG A 259 15.51 -0.93 -26.48
CA ARG A 259 15.76 -2.23 -27.13
C ARG A 259 15.86 -3.41 -26.18
N ALA A 260 16.11 -3.17 -24.90
CA ALA A 260 16.25 -4.21 -23.90
C ALA A 260 15.58 -3.80 -22.59
N MET A 261 14.86 -4.74 -21.98
CA MET A 261 14.22 -4.54 -20.68
C MET A 261 14.54 -5.69 -19.73
N TYR A 262 14.87 -5.35 -18.49
CA TYR A 262 15.07 -6.31 -17.40
C TYR A 262 14.03 -6.05 -16.30
N VAL A 263 13.02 -6.92 -16.25
CA VAL A 263 11.90 -6.85 -15.31
C VAL A 263 12.21 -7.73 -14.10
N VAL A 264 12.06 -7.20 -12.89
CA VAL A 264 12.40 -7.90 -11.64
C VAL A 264 11.24 -7.79 -10.66
N GLY A 265 10.56 -8.90 -10.39
CA GLY A 265 9.46 -8.95 -9.41
C GLY A 265 8.22 -8.13 -9.79
N GLU A 266 7.99 -7.87 -11.07
CA GLU A 266 6.84 -7.12 -11.60
C GLU A 266 6.23 -7.80 -12.83
N ASN A 267 4.94 -7.58 -13.05
CA ASN A 267 4.20 -8.13 -14.19
C ASN A 267 3.47 -7.00 -14.96
N PRO A 268 4.17 -6.23 -15.80
CA PRO A 268 3.60 -5.18 -16.65
C PRO A 268 2.31 -5.57 -17.37
N LEU A 269 2.21 -6.79 -17.92
CA LEU A 269 1.00 -7.31 -18.59
C LEU A 269 -0.21 -7.58 -17.66
N LEU A 270 -0.09 -7.26 -16.38
CA LEU A 270 -1.20 -7.24 -15.42
C LEU A 270 -1.36 -5.87 -14.73
N SER A 271 -0.28 -5.07 -14.65
CA SER A 271 -0.27 -3.80 -13.90
C SER A 271 -0.36 -2.53 -14.72
N GLU A 272 -0.08 -2.58 -16.03
CA GLU A 272 -0.23 -1.42 -16.92
C GLU A 272 -1.72 -1.14 -17.25
N PRO A 273 -2.11 0.13 -17.52
CA PRO A 273 -3.52 0.50 -17.69
C PRO A 273 -4.10 0.11 -19.07
N ASP A 274 -3.26 -0.02 -20.10
CA ASP A 274 -3.63 -0.55 -21.42
C ASP A 274 -2.75 -1.76 -21.73
N LEU A 275 -3.32 -2.95 -21.52
CA LEU A 275 -2.63 -4.22 -21.68
C LEU A 275 -2.29 -4.52 -23.14
N HIS A 276 -3.12 -4.12 -24.10
CA HIS A 276 -2.83 -4.34 -25.53
C HIS A 276 -1.68 -3.45 -26.00
N HIS A 277 -1.62 -2.21 -25.51
CA HIS A 277 -0.48 -1.32 -25.73
C HIS A 277 0.80 -1.89 -25.10
N ALA A 278 0.74 -2.34 -23.84
CA ALA A 278 1.89 -2.92 -23.13
C ALA A 278 2.39 -4.24 -23.77
N GLU A 279 1.49 -5.14 -24.16
CA GLU A 279 1.82 -6.39 -24.87
C GLU A 279 2.49 -6.08 -26.22
N LYS A 280 1.89 -5.19 -27.02
CA LYS A 280 2.48 -4.74 -28.28
C LYS A 280 3.87 -4.16 -28.05
N ALA A 281 4.03 -3.25 -27.09
CA ALA A 281 5.31 -2.62 -26.76
C ALA A 281 6.39 -3.65 -26.38
N LEU A 282 6.10 -4.52 -25.41
CA LEU A 282 7.06 -5.51 -24.92
C LEU A 282 7.42 -6.58 -25.95
N SER A 283 6.57 -6.80 -26.96
CA SER A 283 6.90 -7.68 -28.10
C SER A 283 7.93 -7.10 -29.09
N GLN A 284 8.27 -5.79 -29.00
CA GLN A 284 9.20 -5.13 -29.93
C GLN A 284 10.66 -5.08 -29.45
N VAL A 285 10.96 -5.46 -28.20
CA VAL A 285 12.32 -5.37 -27.66
C VAL A 285 13.20 -6.52 -28.16
N ASP A 286 14.46 -6.22 -28.49
CA ASP A 286 15.48 -7.20 -28.89
C ASP A 286 15.83 -8.19 -27.75
N MET A 287 15.59 -7.79 -26.50
CA MET A 287 15.86 -8.61 -25.31
C MET A 287 14.89 -8.27 -24.17
N LEU A 288 14.13 -9.27 -23.71
CA LEU A 288 13.28 -9.20 -22.52
C LEU A 288 13.74 -10.24 -21.51
N ILE A 289 14.25 -9.78 -20.37
CA ILE A 289 14.68 -10.63 -19.25
C ILE A 289 13.66 -10.45 -18.13
N VAL A 290 13.11 -11.56 -17.61
CA VAL A 290 12.22 -11.55 -16.44
C VAL A 290 12.85 -12.35 -15.31
N GLN A 291 13.05 -11.70 -14.16
CA GLN A 291 13.41 -12.36 -12.90
C GLN A 291 12.19 -12.36 -11.97
N ASP A 292 11.59 -13.53 -11.76
CA ASP A 292 10.42 -13.68 -10.89
C ASP A 292 10.39 -15.08 -10.23
N LEU A 293 9.46 -15.26 -9.30
CA LEU A 293 9.14 -16.53 -8.63
C LEU A 293 8.28 -17.42 -9.54
N PHE A 294 7.40 -16.82 -10.34
CA PHE A 294 6.40 -17.51 -11.13
C PHE A 294 6.54 -17.22 -12.63
N PHE A 295 6.14 -18.16 -13.46
CA PHE A 295 6.01 -17.95 -14.90
C PHE A 295 4.62 -17.34 -15.16
N HIS A 296 4.58 -16.01 -15.26
CA HIS A 296 3.38 -15.18 -15.44
C HIS A 296 3.33 -14.56 -16.85
N GLU A 297 2.30 -13.77 -17.16
CA GLU A 297 2.00 -13.26 -18.51
C GLU A 297 3.21 -12.53 -19.14
N THR A 298 3.85 -11.59 -18.43
CA THR A 298 5.07 -10.93 -18.94
C THR A 298 6.25 -11.91 -19.12
N ALA A 299 6.33 -12.99 -18.33
CA ALA A 299 7.34 -14.03 -18.49
C ALA A 299 7.12 -14.90 -19.74
N GLU A 300 5.88 -15.02 -20.23
CA GLU A 300 5.59 -15.74 -21.47
C GLU A 300 6.17 -15.05 -22.72
N LEU A 301 6.34 -13.72 -22.67
CA LEU A 301 7.04 -12.94 -23.70
C LEU A 301 8.58 -12.91 -23.51
N ALA A 302 9.10 -13.44 -22.39
CA ALA A 302 10.50 -13.26 -22.04
C ALA A 302 11.44 -14.12 -22.90
N HIS A 303 12.51 -13.48 -23.38
CA HIS A 303 13.63 -14.16 -24.04
C HIS A 303 14.47 -14.96 -23.03
N VAL A 304 14.53 -14.49 -21.78
CA VAL A 304 15.24 -15.14 -20.66
C VAL A 304 14.39 -15.06 -19.39
N PHE A 305 14.20 -16.19 -18.71
CA PHE A 305 13.59 -16.25 -17.38
C PHE A 305 14.63 -16.64 -16.33
N LEU A 306 14.69 -15.91 -15.22
CA LEU A 306 15.63 -16.11 -14.11
C LEU A 306 14.86 -16.41 -12.81
N PRO A 307 14.85 -17.65 -12.31
CA PRO A 307 14.03 -18.02 -11.15
C PRO A 307 14.55 -17.38 -9.85
N ALA A 308 13.70 -16.57 -9.20
CA ALA A 308 14.01 -15.89 -7.95
C ALA A 308 13.43 -16.63 -6.73
N ALA A 309 14.17 -16.61 -5.62
CA ALA A 309 13.75 -17.19 -4.35
C ALA A 309 12.63 -16.35 -3.69
N ALA A 310 11.66 -16.98 -3.03
CA ALA A 310 10.58 -16.31 -2.32
C ALA A 310 11.04 -15.62 -1.02
N PHE A 311 10.17 -14.83 -0.39
CA PHE A 311 10.52 -14.08 0.84
C PHE A 311 10.93 -14.97 2.02
N ALA A 312 10.42 -16.20 2.09
CA ALA A 312 10.74 -17.18 3.13
C ALA A 312 12.02 -18.00 2.81
N GLU A 313 12.55 -17.86 1.60
CA GLU A 313 13.68 -18.62 1.07
C GLU A 313 14.97 -17.78 0.99
N LYS A 314 14.88 -16.52 1.43
CA LYS A 314 16.00 -15.56 1.48
C LYS A 314 15.94 -14.73 2.77
N GLU A 315 17.06 -14.12 3.14
CA GLU A 315 17.11 -13.12 4.21
C GLU A 315 17.44 -11.72 3.67
N GLY A 316 17.17 -10.70 4.48
CA GLY A 316 17.33 -9.29 4.11
C GLY A 316 16.45 -8.39 4.98
N THR A 317 15.95 -7.30 4.41
CA THR A 317 15.06 -6.37 5.11
C THR A 317 13.93 -5.88 4.21
N PHE A 318 12.79 -5.52 4.82
CA PHE A 318 11.78 -4.67 4.21
C PHE A 318 11.64 -3.38 5.01
N THR A 319 11.52 -2.24 4.32
CA THR A 319 11.13 -0.96 4.93
C THR A 319 9.66 -0.71 4.64
N ASN A 320 8.85 -0.66 5.69
CA ASN A 320 7.40 -0.52 5.58
C ASN A 320 6.94 0.94 5.41
N SER A 321 5.62 1.17 5.35
CA SER A 321 5.03 2.49 5.11
C SER A 321 5.30 3.53 6.22
N GLU A 322 5.60 3.13 7.46
CA GLU A 322 6.07 4.03 8.53
C GLU A 322 7.60 4.20 8.57
N ARG A 323 8.30 3.79 7.50
CA ARG A 323 9.78 3.79 7.37
C ARG A 323 10.50 2.85 8.33
N ARG A 324 9.80 1.88 8.95
CA ARG A 324 10.44 0.90 9.85
C ARG A 324 11.13 -0.17 9.01
N VAL A 325 12.44 -0.28 9.17
CA VAL A 325 13.24 -1.40 8.65
C VAL A 325 12.95 -2.64 9.50
N GLN A 326 12.54 -3.73 8.85
CA GLN A 326 12.18 -5.00 9.47
C GLN A 326 13.02 -6.13 8.85
N ARG A 327 13.72 -6.91 9.68
CA ARG A 327 14.56 -8.02 9.21
C ARG A 327 13.71 -9.22 8.77
N VAL A 328 13.88 -9.61 7.50
CA VAL A 328 13.43 -10.89 6.94
C VAL A 328 14.50 -11.94 7.24
N ARG A 329 14.07 -13.16 7.56
CA ARG A 329 14.96 -14.31 7.80
C ARG A 329 14.50 -15.46 6.92
N GLN A 330 15.46 -16.16 6.34
CA GLN A 330 15.22 -17.42 5.67
C GLN A 330 14.62 -18.43 6.66
N ALA A 331 13.60 -19.15 6.21
CA ALA A 331 12.90 -20.20 6.94
C ALA A 331 12.85 -21.52 6.14
N LEU A 332 13.03 -21.46 4.82
CA LEU A 332 13.05 -22.59 3.89
C LEU A 332 14.26 -22.46 2.94
N ASP A 333 14.66 -23.55 2.29
CA ASP A 333 15.63 -23.49 1.18
C ASP A 333 14.92 -23.14 -0.13
N ALA A 334 15.61 -22.40 -1.01
CA ALA A 334 15.07 -22.03 -2.32
C ALA A 334 14.90 -23.27 -3.23
N PRO A 335 13.79 -23.39 -3.99
CA PRO A 335 13.49 -24.57 -4.79
C PRO A 335 14.35 -24.64 -6.06
N GLY A 336 14.99 -25.78 -6.28
CA GLY A 336 15.74 -26.07 -7.51
C GLY A 336 16.87 -25.07 -7.78
N ASP A 337 16.83 -24.43 -8.95
CA ASP A 337 17.82 -23.44 -9.38
C ASP A 337 17.48 -22.00 -8.95
N ALA A 338 16.40 -21.79 -8.18
CA ALA A 338 16.05 -20.47 -7.68
C ALA A 338 17.14 -19.88 -6.77
N ARG A 339 17.39 -18.57 -6.89
CA ARG A 339 18.40 -17.86 -6.08
C ARG A 339 17.84 -16.53 -5.55
N PRO A 340 18.38 -15.97 -4.45
CA PRO A 340 18.01 -14.63 -4.02
C PRO A 340 18.29 -13.58 -5.11
N ASP A 341 17.39 -12.60 -5.26
CA ASP A 341 17.45 -11.58 -6.32
C ASP A 341 18.78 -10.83 -6.40
N TRP A 342 19.34 -10.51 -5.23
CA TRP A 342 20.63 -9.83 -5.11
C TRP A 342 21.77 -10.67 -5.68
N TRP A 343 21.70 -12.00 -5.56
CA TRP A 343 22.72 -12.91 -6.07
C TRP A 343 22.67 -12.99 -7.59
N ILE A 344 21.47 -13.12 -8.16
CA ILE A 344 21.27 -13.16 -9.62
C ILE A 344 21.75 -11.83 -10.24
N THR A 345 21.38 -10.71 -9.61
CA THR A 345 21.78 -9.36 -10.05
C THR A 345 23.29 -9.16 -9.96
N ALA A 346 23.93 -9.59 -8.86
CA ALA A 346 25.38 -9.52 -8.68
C ALA A 346 26.15 -10.40 -9.68
N GLU A 347 25.66 -11.61 -9.95
CA GLU A 347 26.25 -12.51 -10.95
C GLU A 347 26.13 -11.98 -12.39
N LEU A 348 24.98 -11.38 -12.73
CA LEU A 348 24.80 -10.71 -14.01
C LEU A 348 25.78 -9.52 -14.14
N ALA A 349 25.83 -8.64 -13.12
CA ALA A 349 26.73 -7.49 -13.10
C ALA A 349 28.22 -7.89 -13.20
N ARG A 350 28.64 -8.95 -12.47
CA ARG A 350 30.00 -9.51 -12.54
C ARG A 350 30.37 -10.01 -13.94
N ARG A 351 29.44 -10.65 -14.64
CA ARG A 351 29.65 -11.12 -16.03
C ARG A 351 29.69 -9.95 -17.01
N VAL A 352 28.76 -9.00 -16.91
CA VAL A 352 28.74 -7.78 -17.74
C VAL A 352 30.03 -6.97 -17.57
N ALA A 353 30.49 -6.75 -16.32
CA ALA A 353 31.73 -6.03 -16.05
C ALA A 353 32.93 -6.69 -16.76
N ARG A 354 33.07 -8.02 -16.68
CA ARG A 354 34.12 -8.77 -17.38
C ARG A 354 34.02 -8.66 -18.91
N THR A 355 32.83 -8.82 -19.46
CA THR A 355 32.58 -8.71 -20.92
C THR A 355 32.93 -7.32 -21.44
N LEU A 356 32.69 -6.27 -20.66
CA LEU A 356 33.03 -4.88 -20.98
C LEU A 356 34.45 -4.46 -20.57
N GLY A 357 35.27 -5.36 -20.03
CA GLY A 357 36.64 -5.07 -19.57
C GLY A 357 36.72 -4.14 -18.34
N LEU A 358 35.61 -3.94 -17.62
CA LEU A 358 35.54 -3.07 -16.45
C LEU A 358 36.13 -3.78 -15.22
N ARG A 359 37.16 -3.17 -14.62
CA ARG A 359 37.86 -3.67 -13.42
C ARG A 359 37.07 -3.38 -12.12
N ILE A 360 35.83 -3.85 -12.08
CA ILE A 360 34.90 -3.71 -10.94
C ILE A 360 34.13 -4.99 -10.62
N ASP A 361 34.48 -6.13 -11.25
CA ASP A 361 33.73 -7.37 -11.12
C ASP A 361 33.87 -8.01 -9.72
N ASP A 362 34.98 -7.73 -9.03
CA ASP A 362 35.21 -8.05 -7.62
C ASP A 362 34.19 -7.39 -6.69
N GLN A 363 33.70 -6.19 -7.05
CA GLN A 363 32.81 -5.40 -6.20
C GLN A 363 31.46 -6.06 -5.96
N PHE A 364 31.03 -6.96 -6.85
CA PHE A 364 29.78 -7.72 -6.78
C PHE A 364 29.92 -9.06 -6.04
N THR A 365 31.09 -9.38 -5.49
CA THR A 365 31.28 -10.62 -4.72
C THR A 365 30.81 -10.42 -3.28
N TYR A 366 29.64 -10.98 -2.94
CA TYR A 366 29.05 -10.96 -1.60
C TYR A 366 28.84 -12.38 -1.06
N ALA A 367 29.28 -12.63 0.17
CA ALA A 367 29.05 -13.89 0.89
C ALA A 367 27.59 -13.99 1.42
N GLY A 368 26.91 -12.87 1.57
CA GLY A 368 25.50 -12.79 1.98
C GLY A 368 25.01 -11.35 2.00
N PRO A 369 23.68 -11.12 2.17
CA PRO A 369 23.09 -9.80 2.01
C PRO A 369 23.56 -8.79 3.07
N ALA A 370 24.07 -9.26 4.23
CA ALA A 370 24.69 -8.40 5.24
C ALA A 370 25.88 -7.58 4.70
N GLU A 371 26.58 -8.04 3.66
CA GLU A 371 27.68 -7.28 3.05
C GLU A 371 27.21 -6.18 2.11
N ILE A 372 25.95 -6.23 1.64
CA ILE A 372 25.35 -5.20 0.77
C ILE A 372 24.96 -3.97 1.59
N PHE A 373 24.57 -4.16 2.87
CA PHE A 373 24.18 -3.07 3.75
C PHE A 373 25.38 -2.24 4.26
N PRO A 374 25.16 -0.96 4.64
CA PRO A 374 26.25 -0.07 5.04
C PRO A 374 27.00 -0.55 6.29
N GLY A 375 28.32 -0.30 6.33
CA GLY A 375 29.19 -0.61 7.47
C GLY A 375 29.97 -1.92 7.36
N SER A 376 29.66 -2.79 6.39
CA SER A 376 30.35 -4.07 6.15
C SER A 376 31.75 -3.92 5.54
N ARG A 377 31.94 -2.97 4.62
CA ARG A 377 33.17 -2.81 3.80
C ARG A 377 33.64 -1.35 3.63
N GLY A 378 33.18 -0.42 4.47
CA GLY A 378 33.55 1.00 4.39
C GLY A 378 33.07 1.75 3.12
N ARG A 379 32.30 1.10 2.24
CA ARG A 379 31.67 1.71 1.07
C ARG A 379 30.48 2.60 1.50
N PRO A 380 30.25 3.76 0.85
CA PRO A 380 29.08 4.59 1.14
C PRO A 380 27.79 3.87 0.72
N PRO A 381 26.63 4.29 1.25
CA PRO A 381 25.52 3.37 1.49
C PRO A 381 24.73 2.98 0.25
N VAL A 382 24.44 1.69 0.13
CA VAL A 382 23.12 1.25 -0.36
C VAL A 382 22.15 1.43 0.82
N ALA A 383 21.49 2.58 0.83
CA ALA A 383 20.72 3.19 1.91
C ALA A 383 20.33 2.34 3.14
N VAL A 384 20.98 2.63 4.27
CA VAL A 384 20.25 2.86 5.52
C VAL A 384 20.46 4.35 5.83
N PRO A 385 19.43 5.13 6.20
CA PRO A 385 19.63 6.50 6.65
C PRO A 385 20.56 6.47 7.86
N ASP A 386 21.75 7.06 7.72
CA ASP A 386 22.60 7.30 8.88
C ASP A 386 21.80 8.17 9.85
N GLY A 387 21.78 7.83 11.14
CA GLY A 387 20.86 8.39 12.14
C GLY A 387 21.08 9.88 12.46
N ARG A 388 21.90 10.55 11.65
CA ARG A 388 22.32 11.95 11.71
C ARG A 388 22.07 12.69 10.38
N ALA A 389 21.70 11.98 9.31
CA ALA A 389 21.48 12.51 7.96
C ALA A 389 20.00 12.43 7.53
N SER A 390 19.07 12.52 8.49
CA SER A 390 17.72 12.99 8.18
C SER A 390 17.79 14.49 7.86
N GLY A 391 17.49 14.88 6.62
CA GLY A 391 17.30 16.29 6.29
C GLY A 391 16.26 16.93 7.22
N ASN A 392 16.68 17.95 7.96
CA ASN A 392 15.87 18.91 8.71
C ASN A 392 14.74 18.37 9.63
N ALA A 393 14.89 17.15 10.18
CA ALA A 393 14.09 16.65 11.29
C ALA A 393 14.94 16.61 12.58
N VAL A 394 15.26 17.77 13.16
CA VAL A 394 15.92 17.85 14.47
C VAL A 394 15.00 17.22 15.53
N PRO A 395 15.44 16.21 16.30
CA PRO A 395 14.65 15.71 17.42
C PRO A 395 14.50 16.80 18.47
N LEU A 396 13.26 17.26 18.70
CA LEU A 396 12.88 18.25 19.72
C LEU A 396 13.00 17.70 21.16
N ARG A 397 14.21 17.29 21.53
CA ARG A 397 14.60 16.83 22.89
C ARG A 397 15.83 17.55 23.46
N ARG A 398 16.36 18.57 22.78
CA ARG A 398 17.44 19.43 23.28
C ARG A 398 17.20 20.93 23.00
N LEU A 399 16.09 21.46 23.53
CA LEU A 399 15.88 22.91 23.66
C LEU A 399 14.91 23.25 24.82
N VAL A 400 15.14 22.64 25.99
CA VAL A 400 14.51 23.07 27.27
C VAL A 400 15.61 23.23 28.32
N SER A 401 16.42 24.27 28.15
CA SER A 401 17.30 24.81 29.19
C SER A 401 17.49 26.29 28.95
N ALA A 402 17.37 27.09 30.02
CA ALA A 402 17.48 28.56 30.04
C ALA A 402 16.35 29.36 29.35
N ARG A 403 15.22 29.53 30.06
CA ARG A 403 14.68 30.83 30.55
C ARG A 403 13.22 30.69 31.01
N GLN A 404 13.01 30.21 32.25
CA GLN A 404 11.76 30.46 32.96
C GLN A 404 11.92 31.69 33.86
N GLY A 405 11.53 32.85 33.33
CA GLY A 405 11.29 34.05 34.12
C GLY A 405 9.98 33.91 34.90
N ALA A 406 10.05 34.22 36.19
CA ALA A 406 8.99 34.14 37.20
C ALA A 406 7.52 34.34 36.73
N LEU A 407 6.68 33.34 37.03
CA LEU A 407 5.27 33.54 37.39
C LEU A 407 4.90 32.54 38.51
N ARG A 408 4.58 33.05 39.71
CA ARG A 408 4.17 32.25 40.88
C ARG A 408 2.64 32.19 41.01
N PRO A 409 2.06 31.02 41.28
CA PRO A 409 0.82 30.91 42.03
C PRO A 409 1.09 30.77 43.54
N ARG A 410 0.18 31.29 44.37
CA ARG A 410 0.27 31.23 45.84
C ARG A 410 -0.01 29.81 46.35
N ARG A 411 0.68 29.38 47.42
CA ARG A 411 0.31 28.21 48.21
C ARG A 411 -0.83 28.54 49.17
N ALA A 412 -1.71 27.57 49.40
CA ALA A 412 -2.53 27.46 50.60
C ALA A 412 -2.16 26.16 51.32
N ASP A 413 -2.07 26.18 52.65
CA ASP A 413 -1.63 25.05 53.46
C ASP A 413 -2.74 24.00 53.71
N GLY A 414 -2.38 22.71 53.82
CA GLY A 414 -3.32 21.62 54.07
C GLY A 414 -2.62 20.31 54.44
N ARG A 415 -2.63 19.95 55.72
CA ARG A 415 -1.82 18.90 56.38
C ARG A 415 -2.12 17.43 55.98
N SER A 416 -1.05 16.60 56.00
CA SER A 416 -1.03 15.15 56.34
C SER A 416 -1.60 14.15 55.30
N ARG A 417 -1.25 12.85 55.25
CA ARG A 417 -0.48 11.92 56.13
C ARG A 417 0.49 11.03 55.31
N ARG A 418 1.47 10.39 55.98
CA ARG A 418 2.21 9.21 55.45
C ARG A 418 1.42 7.91 55.71
N ALA A 419 1.43 6.96 54.77
CA ALA A 419 1.40 5.52 55.07
C ALA A 419 1.77 4.66 53.84
N ALA A 420 2.51 3.57 54.11
CA ALA A 420 2.64 2.28 53.41
C ALA A 420 2.45 2.15 51.88
N GLY A 421 3.37 1.44 51.24
CA GLY A 421 3.25 1.04 49.84
C GLY A 421 2.61 -0.34 49.64
N SER A 422 2.19 -0.60 48.41
CA SER A 422 1.89 -1.94 47.90
C SER A 422 2.49 -2.09 46.50
N ARG A 423 3.45 -3.00 46.35
CA ARG A 423 3.87 -3.54 45.06
C ARG A 423 3.17 -4.87 44.87
N LEU A 424 2.48 -5.05 43.75
CA LEU A 424 1.97 -6.36 43.30
C LEU A 424 2.67 -6.76 41.99
N PRO A 425 2.78 -8.07 41.69
CA PRO A 425 4.04 -8.60 41.18
C PRO A 425 4.03 -8.98 39.69
N VAL A 426 5.24 -9.03 39.13
CA VAL A 426 5.53 -9.66 37.83
C VAL A 426 5.84 -11.14 38.06
N PRO A 427 5.12 -12.10 37.44
CA PRO A 427 5.54 -13.49 37.41
C PRO A 427 6.51 -13.72 36.25
N ALA A 428 7.70 -14.21 36.55
CA ALA A 428 8.59 -14.81 35.58
C ALA A 428 9.01 -16.19 36.08
N GLN A 429 8.74 -17.24 35.29
CA GLN A 429 9.55 -18.46 35.11
C GLN A 429 8.70 -19.56 34.45
N HIS A 430 9.16 -20.06 33.29
CA HIS A 430 9.21 -21.48 32.96
C HIS A 430 10.10 -21.68 31.71
N ARG A 431 11.37 -22.01 31.96
CA ARG A 431 12.13 -23.01 31.19
C ARG A 431 12.02 -24.31 32.02
N THR A 432 12.15 -25.54 31.52
CA THR A 432 12.65 -26.06 30.24
C THR A 432 12.06 -27.47 30.06
N ALA A 433 11.82 -27.94 28.84
CA ALA A 433 11.75 -29.36 28.53
C ALA A 433 12.17 -29.61 27.08
N ALA A 434 13.32 -30.24 26.89
CA ALA A 434 13.71 -30.81 25.60
C ALA A 434 13.30 -32.28 25.57
N LEU A 435 12.79 -32.77 24.44
CA LEU A 435 12.65 -34.20 24.17
C LEU A 435 13.23 -34.52 22.79
N SER A 436 13.91 -35.66 22.72
CA SER A 436 14.86 -36.00 21.67
C SER A 436 14.23 -36.70 20.46
N LEU A 437 14.98 -36.71 19.35
CA LEU A 437 14.69 -37.56 18.20
C LEU A 437 14.58 -39.04 18.59
N ALA A 438 13.69 -39.76 17.91
CA ALA A 438 13.81 -41.19 17.69
C ALA A 438 13.50 -41.49 16.21
N ARG A 439 14.54 -41.90 15.45
CA ARG A 439 14.37 -42.50 14.12
C ARG A 439 13.90 -43.95 14.28
N ARG A 440 13.01 -44.43 13.41
CA ARG A 440 13.00 -45.83 12.95
C ARG A 440 12.68 -45.87 11.45
N HIS A 441 13.37 -46.75 10.75
CA HIS A 441 13.24 -47.00 9.33
C HIS A 441 12.35 -48.24 9.05
N ASP A 442 11.75 -48.22 7.87
CA ASP A 442 11.42 -49.35 6.97
C ASP A 442 10.55 -50.52 7.48
N HIS A 443 9.36 -50.69 6.87
CA HIS A 443 9.18 -51.61 5.73
C HIS A 443 7.78 -51.48 5.09
N ALA A 444 7.64 -51.98 3.86
CA ALA A 444 6.45 -51.87 3.02
C ALA A 444 5.83 -53.27 2.70
N PRO A 445 4.95 -53.48 1.70
CA PRO A 445 3.51 -53.68 1.97
C PRO A 445 2.90 -54.98 1.37
N ARG A 446 1.65 -55.36 1.75
CA ARG A 446 0.55 -55.83 0.85
C ARG A 446 -0.69 -56.48 1.52
N ALA A 447 -1.86 -56.17 0.92
CA ALA A 447 -3.00 -57.04 0.54
C ALA A 447 -3.98 -57.68 1.57
N GLY A 448 -5.28 -57.67 1.17
CA GLY A 448 -6.35 -58.60 1.58
C GLY A 448 -7.26 -58.17 2.76
N ALA A 449 -8.59 -58.31 2.80
CA ALA A 449 -9.72 -58.33 1.85
C ALA A 449 -11.00 -58.73 2.64
N ALA A 450 -12.14 -58.02 2.46
CA ALA A 450 -13.54 -58.49 2.67
C ALA A 450 -13.96 -59.00 4.09
N ARG A 451 -15.22 -59.05 4.59
CA ARG A 451 -16.64 -58.70 4.28
C ARG A 451 -17.43 -58.91 5.61
N ALA A 452 -18.70 -58.56 5.88
CA ALA A 452 -19.71 -57.61 5.36
C ALA A 452 -20.97 -57.64 6.28
N GLY A 453 -21.80 -56.58 6.26
CA GLY A 453 -23.13 -56.51 6.93
C GLY A 453 -23.53 -55.04 7.22
N ALA A 454 -24.51 -54.40 6.55
CA ALA A 454 -25.96 -54.66 6.50
C ALA A 454 -26.68 -54.39 7.85
N ALA A 455 -27.75 -53.60 7.97
CA ALA A 455 -28.56 -52.88 6.96
C ALA A 455 -29.32 -51.65 7.52
N ALA A 456 -29.90 -50.88 6.60
CA ALA A 456 -30.69 -49.64 6.74
C ALA A 456 -31.91 -49.65 7.71
N ARG A 457 -32.37 -48.45 8.11
CA ARG A 457 -33.61 -47.81 7.61
C ARG A 457 -33.95 -46.43 8.22
N ASP A 458 -34.59 -45.59 7.41
CA ASP A 458 -35.26 -44.34 7.81
C ASP A 458 -36.42 -44.54 8.81
N ARG A 459 -36.72 -43.49 9.61
CA ARG A 459 -37.96 -42.67 9.45
C ARG A 459 -38.04 -41.52 10.46
N ASP A 460 -38.60 -40.40 9.99
CA ASP A 460 -38.84 -39.15 10.72
C ASP A 460 -40.36 -39.03 11.11
N PRO A 461 -40.92 -37.91 11.62
CA PRO A 461 -41.67 -37.90 12.90
C PRO A 461 -43.18 -37.59 12.70
N PRO A 462 -44.01 -37.32 13.74
CA PRO A 462 -44.12 -35.95 14.29
C PRO A 462 -44.63 -35.82 15.76
N GLY A 463 -44.59 -34.60 16.33
CA GLY A 463 -45.26 -34.29 17.62
C GLY A 463 -45.45 -32.80 17.91
N ARG A 464 -46.70 -32.31 17.87
CA ARG A 464 -47.10 -30.93 18.25
C ARG A 464 -47.37 -30.79 19.76
N ARG A 465 -47.21 -29.59 20.32
CA ARG A 465 -48.23 -28.94 21.22
C ARG A 465 -47.95 -27.46 21.50
N ALA A 466 -49.01 -26.70 21.71
CA ALA A 466 -49.00 -25.29 22.12
C ALA A 466 -50.19 -24.99 23.04
N ALA A 467 -50.00 -24.10 24.02
CA ALA A 467 -51.03 -23.35 24.78
C ALA A 467 -50.30 -22.21 25.54
N ALA A 468 -50.69 -20.94 25.64
CA ALA A 468 -51.95 -20.18 25.47
C ALA A 468 -52.83 -20.00 26.74
N ARG A 469 -52.77 -18.78 27.33
CA ARG A 469 -53.79 -18.01 28.11
C ARG A 469 -53.23 -16.56 28.25
N ARG A 470 -53.91 -15.47 27.83
CA ARG A 470 -55.14 -14.81 28.34
C ARG A 470 -54.93 -14.18 29.74
N ARG A 471 -55.40 -12.96 30.08
CA ARG A 471 -56.08 -11.83 29.38
C ARG A 471 -56.09 -10.60 30.34
N ASP A 472 -56.03 -9.34 29.89
CA ASP A 472 -57.08 -8.27 30.00
C ASP A 472 -56.35 -6.90 30.15
N GLY A 473 -56.87 -5.69 29.84
CA GLY A 473 -58.12 -5.30 29.15
C GLY A 473 -58.69 -3.93 29.61
N ARG A 474 -58.59 -2.87 28.77
CA ARG A 474 -59.39 -1.60 28.69
C ARG A 474 -58.67 -0.62 27.72
N ALA A 475 -59.17 -0.29 26.52
CA ALA A 475 -60.22 0.71 26.17
C ALA A 475 -59.85 2.14 26.63
N GLY A 476 -59.74 3.21 25.81
CA GLY A 476 -60.40 3.62 24.55
C GLY A 476 -61.24 4.90 24.79
N PRO A 477 -61.74 5.70 23.81
CA PRO A 477 -61.62 5.64 22.35
C PRO A 477 -61.30 7.01 21.65
N GLY A 478 -61.24 7.03 20.31
CA GLY A 478 -61.25 8.26 19.49
C GLY A 478 -61.14 7.98 17.98
N ARG A 479 -62.26 8.06 17.24
CA ARG A 479 -62.35 7.86 15.77
C ARG A 479 -62.88 9.13 15.09
N LEU A 480 -62.52 9.37 13.82
CA LEU A 480 -63.39 9.63 12.64
C LEU A 480 -62.53 9.90 11.37
N PRO A 481 -63.06 9.92 10.12
CA PRO A 481 -62.49 9.11 9.03
C PRO A 481 -62.23 9.92 7.71
N PRO A 482 -61.94 9.30 6.54
CA PRO A 482 -61.42 10.01 5.36
C PRO A 482 -62.51 10.48 4.37
N ARG A 483 -62.12 11.25 3.34
CA ARG A 483 -62.95 11.55 2.16
C ARG A 483 -62.23 11.31 0.83
N ARG A 484 -63.03 11.00 -0.19
CA ARG A 484 -62.67 10.69 -1.58
C ARG A 484 -63.02 11.85 -2.52
N VAL A 485 -62.22 11.98 -3.58
CA VAL A 485 -62.57 12.07 -5.02
C VAL A 485 -63.62 13.08 -5.50
N ASP A 486 -63.18 13.95 -6.40
CA ASP A 486 -63.74 14.24 -7.75
C ASP A 486 -62.57 14.80 -8.61
N GLY A 487 -62.46 14.67 -9.95
CA GLY A 487 -63.31 14.01 -10.93
C GLY A 487 -63.70 14.94 -12.09
N ILE A 488 -62.97 14.97 -13.22
CA ILE A 488 -63.45 15.44 -14.55
C ILE A 488 -62.49 15.03 -15.69
N ARG A 489 -62.99 15.01 -16.93
CA ARG A 489 -62.52 14.20 -18.08
C ARG A 489 -61.68 14.92 -19.15
N ALA A 490 -60.69 14.18 -19.66
CA ALA A 490 -60.29 13.96 -21.06
C ALA A 490 -60.48 15.04 -22.16
N ARG A 491 -59.43 15.20 -22.99
CA ARG A 491 -59.52 15.17 -24.47
C ARG A 491 -58.40 14.34 -25.09
N HIS A 492 -58.68 13.73 -26.24
CA HIS A 492 -57.73 12.94 -27.03
C HIS A 492 -56.73 13.81 -27.82
N GLY A 493 -55.55 13.25 -28.10
CA GLY A 493 -54.57 13.76 -29.06
C GLY A 493 -53.54 12.68 -29.37
N SER A 494 -53.76 11.89 -30.41
CA SER A 494 -52.89 10.78 -30.80
C SER A 494 -51.64 11.26 -31.56
N ARG A 495 -50.47 10.68 -31.24
CA ARG A 495 -49.46 10.29 -32.24
C ARG A 495 -48.44 9.32 -31.67
N GLN A 496 -47.94 8.45 -32.55
CA GLN A 496 -47.09 7.31 -32.22
C GLN A 496 -45.61 7.72 -32.10
N GLY A 497 -44.88 7.08 -31.19
CA GLY A 497 -43.42 7.12 -31.11
C GLY A 497 -42.93 5.92 -30.30
N ARG A 498 -42.31 4.93 -30.96
CA ARG A 498 -41.91 3.66 -30.32
C ARG A 498 -40.68 3.85 -29.45
N SER A 499 -40.75 3.47 -28.18
CA SER A 499 -39.59 3.23 -27.33
C SER A 499 -39.21 1.74 -27.33
N HIS A 500 -37.93 1.44 -27.59
CA HIS A 500 -37.40 0.09 -27.46
C HIS A 500 -36.81 -0.12 -26.06
N LEU A 501 -37.59 -0.72 -25.15
CA LEU A 501 -37.08 -1.36 -23.94
C LEU A 501 -37.29 -2.87 -24.10
N ARG A 502 -36.20 -3.62 -24.30
CA ARG A 502 -36.22 -5.08 -24.31
C ARG A 502 -35.74 -5.60 -22.95
N ALA A 503 -36.66 -6.16 -22.18
CA ALA A 503 -36.30 -6.95 -21.00
C ALA A 503 -35.55 -8.21 -21.46
N VAL A 504 -34.43 -8.52 -20.81
CA VAL A 504 -33.73 -9.80 -20.98
C VAL A 504 -34.40 -10.83 -20.07
N ARG A 505 -34.91 -11.91 -20.69
CA ARG A 505 -35.49 -13.06 -19.99
C ARG A 505 -34.39 -13.91 -19.36
N GLU A 506 -34.73 -14.55 -18.25
CA GLU A 506 -33.95 -15.63 -17.66
C GLU A 506 -33.75 -16.79 -18.66
N THR A 507 -32.53 -17.32 -18.71
CA THR A 507 -32.25 -18.65 -19.29
C THR A 507 -31.62 -19.53 -18.21
N ARG A 508 -32.42 -20.42 -17.63
CA ARG A 508 -31.90 -21.60 -16.91
C ARG A 508 -31.47 -22.64 -17.93
N GLY A 509 -30.37 -23.35 -17.68
CA GLY A 509 -30.11 -24.66 -18.29
C GLY A 509 -28.82 -24.82 -19.08
N VAL A 510 -27.66 -24.73 -18.41
CA VAL A 510 -26.54 -25.64 -18.70
C VAL A 510 -25.98 -26.10 -17.35
N GLY A 511 -26.12 -27.38 -17.03
CA GLY A 511 -25.41 -27.98 -15.91
C GLY A 511 -24.01 -28.37 -16.38
N GLY A 512 -22.98 -27.75 -15.81
CA GLY A 512 -21.58 -28.18 -15.94
C GLY A 512 -21.15 -28.85 -14.65
N GLU A 513 -20.73 -30.11 -14.72
CA GLU A 513 -20.14 -30.82 -13.60
C GLU A 513 -18.79 -30.18 -13.21
N LEU A 514 -18.44 -30.23 -11.92
CA LEU A 514 -17.08 -29.92 -11.47
C LEU A 514 -16.10 -30.92 -12.11
N PRO A 515 -14.92 -30.50 -12.59
CA PRO A 515 -13.97 -31.42 -13.20
C PRO A 515 -13.53 -32.54 -12.24
N ASP A 516 -13.62 -33.78 -12.70
CA ASP A 516 -13.10 -34.97 -12.03
C ASP A 516 -11.60 -34.79 -11.68
N GLU A 517 -11.24 -35.01 -10.41
CA GLU A 517 -9.88 -34.87 -9.86
C GLU A 517 -8.85 -35.80 -10.54
N ARG A 518 -9.28 -36.68 -11.45
CA ARG A 518 -8.44 -37.63 -12.19
C ARG A 518 -7.94 -37.17 -13.55
N ARG A 519 -8.04 -35.86 -13.89
CA ARG A 519 -7.47 -35.29 -15.13
C ARG A 519 -6.56 -34.07 -14.96
N VAL A 520 -5.80 -34.01 -13.87
CA VAL A 520 -4.53 -33.24 -13.89
C VAL A 520 -3.48 -34.09 -14.60
N ARG A 521 -3.21 -33.80 -15.89
CA ARG A 521 -1.99 -34.32 -16.52
C ARG A 521 -0.80 -33.71 -15.82
N SER A 522 0.14 -34.56 -15.40
CA SER A 522 1.43 -34.10 -14.91
C SER A 522 2.10 -33.22 -15.96
N VAL A 523 2.73 -32.12 -15.55
CA VAL A 523 3.52 -31.25 -16.45
C VAL A 523 4.62 -32.04 -17.19
N LEU A 524 5.04 -33.19 -16.64
CA LEU A 524 5.98 -34.12 -17.27
C LEU A 524 5.40 -34.90 -18.48
N GLU A 525 4.08 -34.87 -18.68
CA GLU A 525 3.36 -35.53 -19.78
C GLU A 525 2.94 -34.58 -20.91
N ASP A 526 3.24 -33.28 -20.81
CA ASP A 526 3.01 -32.35 -21.93
C ASP A 526 3.96 -32.71 -23.10
N PRO A 527 3.45 -32.90 -24.34
CA PRO A 527 4.29 -33.20 -25.50
C PRO A 527 5.43 -32.20 -25.75
N ARG A 528 5.25 -30.92 -25.38
CA ARG A 528 6.26 -29.86 -25.50
C ARG A 528 7.41 -30.07 -24.51
N VAL A 529 7.09 -30.44 -23.27
CA VAL A 529 8.07 -30.78 -22.22
C VAL A 529 8.82 -32.07 -22.57
N GLN A 530 8.15 -33.04 -23.21
CA GLN A 530 8.82 -34.24 -23.73
C GLN A 530 9.72 -33.95 -24.95
N GLY A 531 9.35 -32.98 -25.80
CA GLY A 531 10.18 -32.51 -26.92
C GLY A 531 11.55 -32.01 -26.45
N LEU A 532 11.58 -31.16 -25.42
CA LEU A 532 12.81 -30.65 -24.80
C LEU A 532 13.71 -31.78 -24.26
N ARG A 533 13.13 -32.80 -23.61
CA ARG A 533 13.89 -33.97 -23.12
C ARG A 533 14.43 -34.87 -24.23
N ARG A 534 13.79 -34.91 -25.41
CA ARG A 534 14.32 -35.60 -26.59
C ARG A 534 15.47 -34.82 -27.22
N ALA A 535 15.39 -33.49 -27.26
CA ALA A 535 16.47 -32.63 -27.73
C ALA A 535 17.73 -32.75 -26.85
N ASP A 536 17.60 -32.69 -25.52
CA ASP A 536 18.74 -32.84 -24.59
C ASP A 536 19.40 -34.24 -24.68
N ARG A 537 18.60 -35.30 -24.87
CA ARG A 537 19.14 -36.66 -25.12
C ARG A 537 19.83 -36.81 -26.49
N ALA A 538 19.42 -36.04 -27.50
CA ALA A 538 20.11 -36.01 -28.80
C ALA A 538 21.42 -35.23 -28.70
N ALA A 539 21.42 -34.05 -28.06
CA ALA A 539 22.61 -33.23 -27.84
C ALA A 539 23.70 -33.98 -27.06
N ARG A 540 23.33 -34.69 -25.98
CA ARG A 540 24.27 -35.51 -25.19
C ARG A 540 24.79 -36.76 -25.91
N ARG A 541 24.16 -37.20 -27.00
CA ARG A 541 24.67 -38.27 -27.88
C ARG A 541 25.53 -37.74 -29.02
N ALA A 542 25.32 -36.50 -29.46
CA ALA A 542 26.17 -35.82 -30.43
C ALA A 542 27.51 -35.36 -29.81
N GLY A 543 27.49 -34.92 -28.54
CA GLY A 543 28.66 -34.40 -27.83
C GLY A 543 29.78 -35.39 -27.49
N THR A 544 29.72 -36.64 -27.96
CA THR A 544 30.76 -37.67 -27.77
C THR A 544 31.37 -38.19 -29.07
N ALA A 545 31.02 -37.63 -30.23
CA ALA A 545 31.58 -37.99 -31.53
C ALA A 545 31.84 -36.74 -32.39
N GLY A 546 32.91 -36.00 -32.08
CA GLY A 546 33.21 -34.72 -32.75
C GLY A 546 34.48 -34.03 -32.27
N ALA A 547 35.59 -34.76 -32.14
CA ALA A 547 36.89 -34.20 -31.78
C ALA A 547 38.02 -34.84 -32.60
N LEU A 548 38.08 -34.52 -33.90
CA LEU A 548 39.26 -34.74 -34.75
C LEU A 548 39.13 -34.04 -36.12
N ILE A 549 40.20 -33.33 -36.49
CA ILE A 549 40.55 -32.77 -37.82
C ILE A 549 39.96 -31.40 -38.19
N ALA A 550 40.89 -30.53 -38.63
CA ALA A 550 40.78 -29.17 -39.18
C ALA A 550 40.42 -28.05 -38.18
#